data_AF-A0A2E6PYF5-F1
#
_entry.id   AF-A0A2E6PYF5-F1
#
_cell.length_a   1.000
_cell.length_b   1.000
_cell.length_c   1.000
_cell.angle_alpha   90.00
_cell.angle_beta   90.00
_cell.angle_gamma   90.00
#
_symmetry.space_group_name_H-M   'P 1'
#
loop_
_entity.id
_entity.type
_entity.pdbx_description
1 polymer ?
#
loop_
_entity_poly.entity_id
_entity_poly.type
_entity_poly.pdbx_seq_one_letter_code
_entity_poly.pdbx_strand_id
1 'polypeptide(L)' 'MSDYTDFPDQKYDPDIGIFGMDVNVVLERPGHRVSRRRRRKSKVPLPHRVGREESKAWFTEKFELNIVEE' A
#
# COMPACT_ATOMS: atom_id res chain seq x y z
N MET A 1 9.50 -9.07 -1.42
CA MET A 1 10.38 -8.98 -2.60
C MET A 1 11.79 -9.32 -2.13
N SER A 2 12.42 -10.34 -2.69
CA SER A 2 13.63 -10.93 -2.09
C SER A 2 14.90 -10.13 -2.38
N ASP A 3 14.96 -9.44 -3.52
CA ASP A 3 16.10 -8.64 -3.93
C ASP A 3 15.62 -7.33 -4.58
N TYR A 4 16.38 -6.26 -4.40
CA TYR A 4 16.13 -4.95 -5.01
C TYR A 4 16.76 -4.86 -6.42
N THR A 5 17.61 -5.80 -6.82
CA THR A 5 18.17 -5.86 -8.18
C THR A 5 17.14 -6.15 -9.25
N ASP A 6 15.95 -6.61 -8.88
CA ASP A 6 14.82 -6.83 -9.80
C ASP A 6 14.17 -5.50 -10.25
N PHE A 7 14.56 -4.35 -9.67
CA PHE A 7 14.10 -3.04 -10.14
C PHE A 7 14.89 -2.61 -11.39
N PRO A 8 14.22 -2.35 -12.53
CA PRO A 8 14.88 -2.12 -13.82
C PRO A 8 15.77 -0.86 -13.85
N ASP A 9 15.48 0.13 -13.01
CA ASP A 9 16.23 1.40 -12.94
C ASP A 9 17.36 1.38 -11.90
N GLN A 10 17.48 0.32 -11.09
CA GLN A 10 18.47 0.22 -10.02
C GLN A 10 19.60 -0.71 -10.46
N LYS A 11 20.75 -0.12 -10.84
CA LYS A 11 21.95 -0.92 -11.11
C LYS A 11 22.44 -1.61 -9.85
N TYR A 12 22.84 -2.87 -10.00
CA TYR A 12 23.50 -3.64 -8.96
C TYR A 12 24.83 -2.97 -8.57
N ASP A 13 25.00 -2.72 -7.28
CA ASP A 13 26.25 -2.28 -6.68
C ASP A 13 26.76 -3.40 -5.76
N PRO A 14 27.88 -4.06 -6.10
CA PRO A 14 28.42 -5.18 -5.33
C PRO A 14 28.90 -4.79 -3.93
N ASP A 15 29.11 -3.50 -3.64
CA ASP A 15 29.54 -3.03 -2.30
C ASP A 15 28.38 -2.95 -1.30
N ILE A 16 27.14 -2.88 -1.79
CA ILE A 16 25.92 -2.65 -1.00
C ILE A 16 25.36 -3.98 -0.44
N GLY A 17 25.54 -5.11 -1.15
CA GLY A 17 25.00 -6.42 -0.76
C GLY A 17 23.52 -6.62 -1.13
N ILE A 18 22.94 -7.79 -0.82
CA ILE A 18 21.53 -8.14 -1.13
C ILE A 18 20.63 -7.67 0.03
N PHE A 19 19.62 -6.85 -0.30
CA PHE A 19 18.64 -6.36 0.66
C PHE A 19 17.24 -6.82 0.28
N GLY A 20 16.58 -7.52 1.20
CA GLY A 20 15.15 -7.78 1.11
C GLY A 20 14.34 -6.56 1.55
N MET A 21 13.16 -6.36 0.96
CA MET A 21 12.23 -5.30 1.37
C MET A 21 10.81 -5.84 1.48
N ASP A 22 10.15 -5.46 2.57
CA ASP A 22 8.71 -5.63 2.78
C ASP A 22 7.99 -4.31 2.48
N VAL A 23 7.01 -4.37 1.59
CA VAL A 23 6.21 -3.21 1.18
C VAL A 23 4.80 -3.34 1.74
N ASN A 24 4.44 -2.43 2.65
CA ASN A 24 3.09 -2.34 3.20
C ASN A 24 2.37 -1.13 2.61
N VAL A 25 1.22 -1.36 1.97
CA VAL A 25 0.38 -0.30 1.41
C VAL A 25 -0.88 -0.14 2.25
N VAL A 26 -1.12 1.09 2.74
CA VAL A 26 -2.32 1.42 3.50
C VAL A 26 -3.29 2.18 2.60
N LEU A 27 -4.47 1.60 2.37
CA LEU A 27 -5.55 2.23 1.62
C LEU A 27 -6.49 3.01 2.54
N GLU A 28 -6.80 4.25 2.18
CA GLU A 28 -7.75 5.09 2.91
C GLU A 28 -8.63 5.88 1.95
N ARG A 29 -9.89 6.11 2.35
CA ARG A 29 -10.77 7.05 1.63
C ARG A 29 -10.38 8.51 1.92
N PRO A 30 -10.62 9.42 0.97
CA PRO A 30 -10.53 10.86 1.23
C PRO A 30 -11.43 11.26 2.40
N GLY A 31 -10.84 11.84 3.44
CA GLY A 31 -11.56 12.19 4.68
C GLY A 31 -10.99 11.55 5.94
N HIS A 32 -10.08 10.57 5.80
CA HIS A 32 -9.43 9.90 6.94
C HIS A 32 -8.62 10.84 7.85
N ARG A 33 -8.27 12.05 7.37
CA ARG A 33 -7.60 13.11 8.16
C ARG A 33 -8.36 13.49 9.44
N VAL A 34 -9.68 13.32 9.50
CA VAL A 34 -10.50 13.69 10.67
C VAL A 34 -10.08 12.94 11.95
N SER A 35 -9.54 11.72 11.83
CA SER A 35 -9.02 10.95 12.98
C SER A 35 -7.61 11.35 13.40
N ARG A 36 -6.82 11.96 12.50
CA ARG A 36 -5.41 12.30 12.71
C ARG A 36 -5.19 13.76 13.12
N ARG A 37 -6.10 14.67 12.77
CA ARG A 37 -5.97 16.12 13.06
C ARG A 37 -6.01 16.44 14.55
N ARG A 38 -5.28 17.49 14.97
CA ARG A 38 -5.23 17.97 16.36
C ARG A 38 -6.51 18.68 16.82
N ARG A 39 -7.07 19.57 16.00
CA ARG A 39 -8.31 20.31 16.32
C ARG A 39 -9.54 19.57 15.80
N ARG A 40 -10.60 19.50 16.62
CA ARG A 40 -11.88 18.83 16.30
C ARG A 40 -11.69 17.39 15.79
N LYS A 41 -10.87 16.58 16.49
CA LYS A 41 -10.68 15.17 16.15
C LYS A 41 -12.00 14.41 16.32
N SER A 42 -12.32 13.56 15.36
CA SER A 42 -13.46 12.63 15.46
C SER A 42 -13.09 11.27 14.88
N LYS A 43 -13.83 10.23 15.26
CA LYS A 43 -13.63 8.86 14.74
C LYS A 43 -14.21 8.76 13.32
N VAL A 44 -13.52 7.99 12.48
CA VAL A 44 -14.05 7.66 11.14
C VAL A 44 -15.14 6.59 11.31
N PRO A 45 -16.38 6.85 10.84
CA PRO A 45 -17.49 5.92 10.94
C PRO A 45 -17.25 4.67 10.08
N LEU A 46 -17.88 3.56 10.47
CA LEU A 46 -17.73 2.26 9.80
C LEU A 46 -17.94 2.29 8.27
N PRO A 47 -18.99 2.91 7.71
CA PRO A 47 -19.22 2.95 6.26
C PRO A 47 -18.15 3.71 5.46
N HIS A 48 -17.36 4.58 6.11
CA HIS A 48 -16.29 5.31 5.45
C HIS A 48 -14.94 4.57 5.49
N ARG A 49 -14.86 3.43 6.19
CA ARG A 49 -13.67 2.58 6.17
C ARG A 49 -13.63 1.79 4.86
N VAL A 50 -12.44 1.38 4.45
CA VAL A 50 -12.26 0.55 3.25
C VAL A 50 -12.40 -0.92 3.66
N GLY A 51 -13.22 -1.66 2.93
CA GLY A 51 -13.39 -3.11 3.13
C GLY A 51 -12.32 -3.92 2.40
N ARG A 52 -12.18 -5.21 2.74
CA ARG A 52 -11.23 -6.12 2.07
C ARG A 52 -11.56 -6.30 0.59
N GLU A 53 -12.83 -6.58 0.28
CA GLU A 53 -13.29 -6.80 -1.11
C GLU A 53 -13.15 -5.54 -1.96
N GLU A 54 -13.54 -4.39 -1.43
CA GLU A 54 -13.38 -3.11 -2.10
C GLU A 54 -11.90 -2.79 -2.38
N SER A 55 -11.02 -3.07 -1.41
CA SER A 55 -9.58 -2.86 -1.58
C SER A 55 -9.04 -3.69 -2.74
N LYS A 56 -9.44 -4.96 -2.83
CA LYS A 56 -9.05 -5.85 -3.93
C LYS A 56 -9.54 -5.32 -5.28
N ALA A 57 -10.82 -4.95 -5.37
CA ALA A 57 -11.41 -4.43 -6.60
C ALA A 57 -10.70 -3.15 -7.08
N TRP A 58 -10.40 -2.23 -6.16
CA TRP A 58 -9.70 -0.98 -6.49
C TRP A 58 -8.27 -1.21 -6.99
N PHE A 59 -7.55 -2.19 -6.42
CA PHE A 59 -6.20 -2.54 -6.89
C PHE A 59 -6.23 -3.13 -8.29
N THR A 60 -7.16 -4.04 -8.58
CA THR A 60 -7.32 -4.65 -9.90
C THR A 60 -7.69 -3.62 -10.96
N GLU A 61 -8.62 -2.71 -10.67
CA GLU A 61 -9.03 -1.66 -11.62
C GLU A 61 -7.90 -0.66 -11.90
N LYS A 62 -7.15 -0.26 -10.87
CA LYS A 62 -6.18 0.84 -11.01
C LYS A 62 -4.81 0.42 -11.54
N PHE A 63 -4.39 -0.80 -11.22
CA PHE A 63 -3.05 -1.30 -11.57
C PHE A 63 -3.09 -2.51 -12.52
N GLU A 64 -4.28 -2.93 -12.97
CA GLU A 64 -4.47 -4.08 -13.85
C GLU A 64 -3.81 -5.36 -13.31
N LEU A 65 -3.79 -5.50 -11.98
CA LEU A 65 -3.13 -6.60 -11.29
C LEU A 65 -4.06 -7.79 -11.11
N ASN A 66 -3.58 -8.97 -11.50
CA ASN A 66 -4.19 -10.24 -11.14
C ASN A 66 -3.79 -10.61 -9.72
N ILE A 67 -4.75 -10.53 -8.79
CA ILE A 67 -4.56 -10.94 -7.40
C ILE A 67 -4.56 -12.46 -7.36
N VAL A 68 -3.37 -13.06 -7.22
CA VAL A 68 -3.24 -14.50 -6.97
C VAL A 68 -3.50 -14.69 -5.47
N GLU A 69 -4.58 -15.40 -5.13
CA GLU A 69 -4.73 -15.92 -3.76
C GLU A 69 -3.83 -17.15 -3.64
N GLU A 70 -2.79 -17.02 -2.82
CA GLU A 70 -2.01 -18.16 -2.32
C GLU A 70 -2.68 -18.76 -1.07
#